data_AF-A0A448Z2P9-F1
#
_entry.id   AF-A0A448Z2P9-F1
#
_cell.length_a   1.000
_cell.length_b   1.000
_cell.length_c   1.000
_cell.angle_alpha   90.00
_cell.angle_beta   90.00
_cell.angle_gamma   90.00
#
_symmetry.space_group_name_H-M   'P 1'
#
loop_
_entity.id
_entity.type
_entity.pdbx_description
1 polymer ?
#
loop_
_entity_poly.entity_id
_entity_poly.type
_entity_poly.pdbx_seq_one_letter_code
_entity_poly.pdbx_strand_id
1 'polypeptide(L)'
;MMSSNPIFPASRAELKALHPVIEITCADSKSEYDEVKSRYGHPVVADTAGAEYRARVTESYMAVRSGECNGLFEDLIACNGNNIYDYAKQCKQVRDSLQMCAIKNKLGELSK
;
A
#
# COMPACT_ATOMS: atom_id res chain seq x y z
N MET A 1 -9.70 9.69 24.54
CA MET A 1 -8.81 8.55 24.24
C MET A 1 -7.77 9.06 23.25
N MET A 2 -6.49 8.99 23.60
CA MET A 2 -5.41 9.49 22.74
C MET A 2 -5.38 8.68 21.45
N SER A 3 -5.76 9.30 20.33
CA SER A 3 -5.57 8.76 18.98
C SER A 3 -4.09 8.85 18.65
N SER A 4 -3.32 7.89 19.16
CA SER A 4 -1.95 7.68 18.74
C SER A 4 -2.00 6.98 17.39
N ASN A 5 -2.16 7.72 16.29
CA ASN A 5 -1.89 7.16 14.97
C ASN A 5 -0.39 6.86 14.94
N PRO A 6 0.04 5.58 14.99
CA PRO A 6 1.45 5.27 14.92
C PRO A 6 2.00 5.81 13.60
N ILE A 7 3.19 6.42 13.65
CA ILE A 7 3.89 6.87 12.44
C ILE A 7 4.12 5.63 11.59
N PHE A 8 3.57 5.62 10.39
CA PHE A 8 3.78 4.53 9.45
C PHE A 8 5.28 4.45 9.11
N PRO A 9 5.92 3.27 9.21
CA PRO A 9 7.38 3.14 9.18
C PRO A 9 7.93 3.13 7.75
N ALA A 10 7.49 4.06 6.90
CA ALA A 10 7.96 4.17 5.52
C ALA A 10 8.26 5.62 5.14
N SER A 11 9.32 5.81 4.39
CA SER A 11 9.67 7.06 3.74
C SER A 11 8.65 7.45 2.66
N ARG A 12 8.68 8.71 2.23
CA ARG A 12 7.84 9.18 1.12
C ARG A 12 8.07 8.41 -0.18
N ALA A 13 9.32 7.98 -0.43
CA ALA A 13 9.67 7.22 -1.63
C ALA A 13 9.09 5.80 -1.56
N GLU A 14 9.19 5.15 -0.40
CA GLU A 14 8.58 3.85 -0.15
C GLU A 14 7.06 3.90 -0.28
N LEU A 15 6.39 4.92 0.28
CA LEU A 15 4.94 5.09 0.14
C LEU A 15 4.50 5.20 -1.32
N LYS A 16 5.27 5.90 -2.16
CA LYS A 16 4.98 5.99 -3.60
C LYS A 16 5.19 4.65 -4.31
N ALA A 17 6.28 3.95 -4.02
CA ALA A 17 6.56 2.64 -4.59
C ALA A 17 5.55 1.57 -4.13
N LEU A 18 4.99 1.73 -2.93
CA LEU A 18 4.04 0.80 -2.33
C LEU A 18 2.62 0.96 -2.89
N HIS A 19 2.25 2.16 -3.36
CA HIS A 19 0.94 2.45 -3.94
C HIS A 19 0.41 1.37 -4.92
N PRO A 20 1.13 0.97 -5.97
CA PRO A 20 0.66 -0.04 -6.92
C PRO A 20 0.41 -1.42 -6.29
N VAL A 21 1.09 -1.75 -5.18
CA VAL A 21 0.87 -2.99 -4.42
C VAL A 21 -0.40 -2.86 -3.57
N ILE A 22 -0.62 -1.73 -2.91
CA ILE A 22 -1.83 -1.48 -2.11
C ILE A 22 -3.09 -1.51 -2.98
N GLU A 23 -3.02 -0.99 -4.21
CA GLU A 23 -4.15 -1.03 -5.16
C GLU A 23 -4.63 -2.45 -5.46
N ILE A 24 -3.74 -3.45 -5.40
CA ILE A 24 -4.08 -4.85 -5.65
C ILE A 24 -4.43 -5.56 -4.33
N THR A 25 -3.62 -5.34 -3.29
CA THR A 25 -3.67 -6.12 -2.05
C THR A 25 -4.67 -5.60 -1.02
N CYS A 26 -5.13 -4.34 -1.15
CA CYS A 26 -5.99 -3.69 -0.18
C CYS A 26 -7.29 -3.11 -0.79
N ALA A 27 -7.62 -3.47 -2.04
CA ALA A 27 -8.74 -2.87 -2.78
C ALA A 27 -10.07 -2.92 -2.00
N ASP A 28 -10.40 -4.07 -1.40
CA ASP A 28 -11.64 -4.27 -0.66
C ASP A 28 -11.69 -3.39 0.60
N SER A 29 -10.66 -3.45 1.44
CA SER A 29 -10.56 -2.64 2.67
C SER A 29 -10.52 -1.13 2.38
N LYS A 30 -9.96 -0.73 1.23
CA LYS A 30 -9.96 0.66 0.77
C LYS A 30 -11.37 1.08 0.37
N SER A 31 -12.07 0.25 -0.41
CA SER A 31 -13.45 0.52 -0.84
C SER A 31 -14.39 0.65 0.36
N GLU A 32 -14.27 -0.23 1.35
CA GLU A 32 -15.04 -0.19 2.59
C GLU A 32 -14.77 1.09 3.39
N TYR A 33 -13.49 1.46 3.55
CA TYR A 33 -13.13 2.72 4.20
C TYR A 33 -13.66 3.95 3.45
N ASP A 34 -13.52 3.99 2.12
CA ASP A 34 -13.99 5.10 1.29
C ASP A 34 -15.52 5.20 1.31
N GLU A 35 -16.24 4.08 1.37
CA GLU A 35 -17.70 4.04 1.51
C GLU A 35 -18.15 4.59 2.88
N VAL A 36 -17.55 4.11 3.98
CA VAL A 36 -17.88 4.57 5.33
C VAL A 36 -17.57 6.05 5.50
N LYS A 37 -16.44 6.51 4.94
CA LYS A 37 -16.03 7.91 4.96
C LYS A 37 -16.97 8.81 4.14
N SER A 38 -17.39 8.36 2.95
CA SER A 38 -18.24 9.17 2.05
C SER A 38 -19.70 9.27 2.50
N ARG A 39 -20.24 8.24 3.17
CA ARG A 39 -21.63 8.20 3.64
C ARG A 39 -21.91 8.97 4.94
N TYR A 40 -21.00 9.84 5.40
CA TYR A 40 -21.07 10.45 6.74
C TYR A 40 -21.20 9.40 7.86
N GLY A 41 -20.48 8.27 7.73
CA GLY A 41 -20.39 7.30 8.82
C GLY A 41 -19.93 7.98 10.10
N HIS A 42 -20.54 7.64 11.24
CA HIS A 42 -20.13 8.16 12.54
C HIS A 42 -18.60 8.02 12.68
N PRO A 43 -17.85 9.02 13.18
CA PRO A 43 -16.38 9.02 13.17
C PRO A 43 -15.74 7.72 13.69
N VAL A 44 -16.37 7.10 14.69
CA VAL A 44 -15.95 5.81 15.27
C VAL A 44 -15.99 4.65 14.25
N VAL A 45 -17.01 4.60 13.39
CA VAL A 45 -17.13 3.57 12.35
C VAL A 45 -16.09 3.79 11.24
N ALA A 46 -15.87 5.05 10.86
CA ALA A 46 -14.80 5.41 9.93
C ALA A 46 -13.40 5.12 10.49
N ASP A 47 -13.20 5.29 11.80
CA ASP A 47 -11.96 4.95 12.49
C ASP A 47 -11.67 3.46 12.47
N THR A 48 -12.69 2.60 12.64
CA THR A 48 -12.55 1.13 12.56
C THR A 48 -12.18 0.68 11.16
N ALA A 49 -12.95 1.06 10.13
CA ALA A 49 -12.64 0.72 8.74
C ALA A 49 -11.26 1.29 8.31
N GLY A 50 -10.92 2.49 8.79
CA GLY A 50 -9.60 3.08 8.58
C GLY A 50 -8.48 2.32 9.28
N ALA A 51 -8.72 1.76 10.47
CA ALA A 51 -7.76 0.94 11.19
C ALA A 51 -7.49 -0.37 10.45
N GLU A 52 -8.53 -1.02 9.93
CA GLU A 52 -8.39 -2.23 9.12
C GLU A 52 -7.61 -1.96 7.83
N TYR A 53 -7.95 -0.89 7.11
CA TYR A 53 -7.18 -0.47 5.93
C TYR A 53 -5.71 -0.21 6.26
N ARG A 54 -5.42 0.52 7.34
CA ARG A 54 -4.03 0.79 7.77
C ARG A 54 -3.29 -0.50 8.16
N ALA A 55 -3.96 -1.45 8.79
CA ALA A 55 -3.38 -2.75 9.13
C ALA A 55 -2.98 -3.51 7.87
N ARG A 56 -3.83 -3.54 6.84
CA ARG A 56 -3.53 -4.14 5.53
C ARG A 56 -2.37 -3.49 4.82
N VAL A 57 -2.34 -2.16 4.80
CA VAL A 57 -1.22 -1.42 4.22
C VAL A 57 0.10 -1.75 4.93
N THR A 58 0.06 -1.87 6.26
CA THR A 58 1.24 -2.26 7.05
C THR A 58 1.69 -3.68 6.76
N GLU A 59 0.76 -4.63 6.68
CA GLU A 59 1.03 -6.03 6.34
C GLU A 59 1.66 -6.14 4.95
N SER A 60 1.08 -5.50 3.93
CA SER A 60 1.64 -5.46 2.58
C SER A 60 3.02 -4.84 2.53
N TYR A 61 3.24 -3.73 3.26
CA TYR A 61 4.57 -3.11 3.34
C TYR A 61 5.60 -4.06 3.94
N MET A 62 5.29 -4.68 5.08
CA MET A 62 6.19 -5.62 5.73
C MET A 62 6.50 -6.81 4.83
N ALA A 63 5.48 -7.39 4.20
CA ALA A 63 5.64 -8.54 3.32
C ALA A 63 6.47 -8.22 2.07
N VAL A 64 6.36 -7.01 1.50
CA VAL A 64 7.23 -6.56 0.42
C VAL A 64 8.67 -6.40 0.91
N ARG A 65 8.90 -5.73 2.05
CA ARG A 65 10.25 -5.44 2.58
C ARG A 65 11.00 -6.69 3.00
N SER A 66 10.31 -7.66 3.60
CA SER A 66 10.95 -8.89 4.10
C SER A 66 10.89 -10.06 3.12
N GLY A 67 10.23 -9.89 1.98
CA GLY A 67 9.89 -10.98 1.06
C GLY A 67 10.58 -10.91 -0.31
N GLU A 68 10.10 -11.76 -1.21
CA GLU A 68 10.67 -11.94 -2.56
C GLU A 68 10.58 -10.69 -3.45
N CYS A 69 9.64 -9.78 -3.15
CA CYS A 69 9.40 -8.59 -3.95
C CYS A 69 10.29 -7.39 -3.56
N ASN A 70 11.13 -7.51 -2.51
CA ASN A 70 11.93 -6.39 -2.02
C ASN A 70 12.90 -5.82 -3.08
N GLY A 71 13.48 -6.66 -3.94
CA GLY A 71 14.36 -6.20 -5.03
C GLY A 71 13.65 -5.25 -6.01
N LEU A 72 12.48 -5.68 -6.51
CA LEU A 72 11.65 -4.86 -7.40
C LEU A 72 11.10 -3.60 -6.70
N PHE A 73 10.91 -3.68 -5.40
CA PHE A 73 10.49 -2.54 -4.58
C PHE A 73 11.60 -1.48 -4.49
N GLU A 74 12.83 -1.87 -4.20
CA GLU A 74 14.00 -0.99 -4.20
C GLU A 74 14.29 -0.43 -5.61
N ASP A 75 14.16 -1.25 -6.65
CA ASP A 75 14.29 -0.80 -8.04
C ASP A 75 13.25 0.28 -8.38
N LEU A 76 12.02 0.13 -7.89
CA LEU A 76 10.97 1.13 -8.09
C LEU A 76 11.21 2.40 -7.28
N ILE A 77 11.75 2.29 -6.06
CA ILE A 77 12.18 3.45 -5.25
C ILE A 77 13.28 4.23 -5.98
N ALA A 78 14.29 3.52 -6.50
CA ALA A 78 15.38 4.11 -7.24
C ALA A 78 14.90 4.76 -8.55
N CYS A 79 14.02 4.06 -9.29
CA CYS A 79 13.43 4.58 -10.52
C CYS A 79 12.57 5.83 -10.26
N ASN A 80 11.85 5.85 -9.13
CA ASN A 80 11.01 6.99 -8.75
C ASN A 80 11.79 8.29 -8.55
N GLY A 81 13.04 8.21 -8.06
CA GLY A 81 13.95 9.34 -7.93
C GLY A 81 13.30 10.66 -7.47
N ASN A 82 13.78 11.78 -8.03
CA ASN A 82 13.27 13.13 -7.75
C ASN A 82 12.15 13.58 -8.72
N ASN A 83 11.85 12.81 -9.77
CA ASN A 83 10.99 13.29 -10.86
C ASN A 83 9.56 12.72 -10.75
N ILE A 84 8.67 13.54 -10.23
CA ILE A 84 7.26 13.22 -9.97
C ILE A 84 6.40 13.06 -11.24
N TYR A 85 6.85 13.51 -12.41
CA TYR A 85 6.02 13.58 -13.61
C TYR A 85 6.18 12.39 -14.56
N ASP A 86 7.30 11.66 -14.51
CA ASP A 86 7.61 10.57 -15.45
C ASP A 86 7.36 9.15 -14.90
N TYR A 87 6.96 9.03 -13.64
CA TYR A 87 6.74 7.76 -12.92
C TYR A 87 5.91 6.74 -13.72
N ALA A 88 4.77 7.19 -14.26
CA ALA A 88 3.82 6.32 -14.95
C ALA A 88 4.37 5.74 -16.27
N LYS A 89 5.39 6.37 -16.86
CA LYS A 89 5.94 5.99 -18.17
C LYS A 89 7.34 5.37 -18.06
N GLN A 90 8.25 5.99 -17.32
CA GLN A 90 9.64 5.52 -17.19
C GLN A 90 9.75 4.29 -16.30
N CYS A 91 9.00 4.25 -15.20
CA CYS A 91 9.05 3.15 -14.22
C CYS A 91 7.97 2.10 -14.43
N LYS A 92 7.23 2.17 -15.55
CA LYS A 92 6.11 1.27 -15.85
C LYS A 92 6.50 -0.20 -15.73
N GLN A 93 7.62 -0.58 -16.35
CA GLN A 93 8.04 -1.98 -16.36
C GLN A 93 8.34 -2.49 -14.94
N VAL A 94 9.11 -1.74 -14.16
CA VAL A 94 9.45 -2.12 -12.77
C VAL A 94 8.20 -2.16 -11.89
N ARG A 95 7.30 -1.19 -12.06
CA ARG A 95 6.00 -1.15 -11.38
C ARG A 95 5.15 -2.38 -11.69
N ASP A 96 4.97 -2.69 -12.97
CA ASP A 96 4.15 -3.82 -13.41
C ASP A 96 4.79 -5.15 -12.93
N SER A 97 6.13 -5.26 -12.93
CA SER A 97 6.85 -6.40 -12.35
C SER A 97 6.64 -6.53 -10.84
N LEU A 98 6.67 -5.42 -10.09
CA LEU A 98 6.39 -5.42 -8.66
C LEU A 98 4.96 -5.88 -8.37
N GLN A 99 3.99 -5.41 -9.14
CA GLN A 99 2.59 -5.85 -9.05
C GLN A 99 2.43 -7.34 -9.32
N MET A 100 3.06 -7.84 -10.39
CA MET A 100 3.05 -9.28 -10.69
C MET A 100 3.72 -10.11 -9.61
N CYS A 101 4.80 -9.61 -9.00
CA CYS A 101 5.44 -10.26 -7.87
C CYS A 101 4.49 -10.35 -6.67
N ALA A 102 3.79 -9.25 -6.35
CA ALA A 102 2.83 -9.21 -5.26
C ALA A 102 1.65 -10.20 -5.48
N ILE A 103 1.13 -10.27 -6.71
CA ILE A 103 0.08 -11.23 -7.09
C ILE A 103 0.60 -12.67 -6.95
N LYS A 104 1.77 -12.96 -7.52
CA LYS A 104 2.36 -14.31 -7.48
C LYS A 104 2.60 -14.80 -6.05
N ASN A 105 3.05 -13.90 -5.18
CA ASN A 105 3.31 -14.17 -3.78
C ASN A 105 2.07 -14.02 -2.89
N LYS A 106 0.89 -13.74 -3.46
CA LYS A 106 -0.38 -13.62 -2.75
C LYS A 106 -0.31 -12.63 -1.58
N LEU A 107 0.43 -11.54 -1.76
CA LEU A 107 0.55 -10.53 -0.71
C LEU A 107 -0.84 -9.96 -0.40
N GLY A 108 -1.18 -9.85 0.88
CA GLY A 108 -2.50 -9.36 1.32
C GLY A 108 -3.65 -10.36 1.25
N GLU A 109 -3.44 -11.55 0.67
CA GLU A 109 -4.35 -12.68 0.89
C GLU A 109 -4.02 -13.27 2.27
N LEU A 110 -4.88 -13.06 3.27
CA LEU A 110 -4.77 -13.85 4.49
C LEU A 110 -4.85 -15.31 4.09
N SER A 111 -3.83 -16.10 4.47
CA SER A 111 -4.03 -17.53 4.65
C SER A 111 -5.19 -17.66 5.65
N LYS A 112 -6.36 -18.03 5.15
CA LYS A 112 -7.53 -18.34 5.97
C LYS A 112 -7.21 -19.50 6.92
#